data_AF-A0A3D2V0V3-F1
#
_entry.id   AF-A0A3D2V0V3-F1
#
_cell.length_a   1.000
_cell.length_b   1.000
_cell.length_c   1.000
_cell.angle_alpha   90.00
_cell.angle_beta   90.00
_cell.angle_gamma   90.00
#
_symmetry.space_group_name_H-M   'P 1'
#
loop_
_entity.id
_entity.type
_entity.pdbx_description
1 polymer ?
#
loop_
_entity_poly.entity_id
_entity_poly.type
_entity_poly.pdbx_seq_one_letter_code
_entity_poly.pdbx_strand_id
1 'polypeptide(L)' 'RKARKGRNPQTGEEIKIKASKTVGFKPAPTLKSSL' A
#
# COMPACT_ATOMS: atom_id res chain seq x y z
N ARG A 1 2.34 -4.75 -4.24
CA ARG A 1 0.90 -4.46 -4.43
C ARG A 1 0.41 -5.06 -5.75
N LYS A 2 -0.71 -5.80 -5.74
CA LYS A 2 -1.34 -6.36 -6.95
C LYS A 2 -2.02 -5.27 -7.78
N ALA A 3 -2.22 -5.53 -9.07
CA ALA A 3 -3.00 -4.66 -9.93
C ALA A 3 -4.45 -4.57 -9.41
N ARG A 4 -5.01 -3.37 -9.35
CA ARG A 4 -6.33 -3.13 -8.79
C ARG A 4 -7.00 -1.92 -9.44
N LYS A 5 -8.33 -1.85 -9.36
CA LYS A 5 -9.05 -0.61 -9.61
C LYS A 5 -8.94 0.29 -8.38
N GLY A 6 -8.49 1.52 -8.58
CA GLY A 6 -8.50 2.57 -7.57
C GLY A 6 -9.37 3.72 -8.04
N ARG A 7 -9.51 4.75 -7.21
CA ARG A 7 -10.16 6.00 -7.59
C ARG A 7 -9.15 7.13 -7.67
N ASN A 8 -9.35 8.03 -8.64
CA ASN A 8 -8.62 9.29 -8.66
C ASN A 8 -9.01 10.11 -7.41
N PRO A 9 -8.08 10.47 -6.51
CA PRO A 9 -8.41 11.31 -5.37
C PRO A 9 -8.89 12.72 -5.77
N GLN A 10 -8.58 13.19 -6.98
CA GLN A 10 -8.96 14.52 -7.45
C GLN A 10 -10.32 14.56 -8.17
N THR A 11 -10.66 13.50 -8.93
CA THR A 11 -11.88 13.48 -9.77
C THR A 11 -12.89 12.39 -9.40
N GLY A 12 -12.51 11.44 -8.54
CA GLY A 12 -13.38 10.33 -8.13
C GLY A 12 -13.62 9.24 -9.19
N GLU A 13 -13.03 9.38 -10.37
CA GLU A 13 -13.13 8.40 -11.46
C GLU A 13 -12.34 7.12 -11.16
N GLU A 14 -12.75 6.00 -11.74
CA GLU A 14 -12.02 4.74 -11.61
C GLU A 14 -10.75 4.73 -12.47
N ILE A 15 -9.60 4.46 -11.84
CA ILE A 15 -8.31 4.31 -12.49
C ILE A 15 -7.80 2.89 -12.30
N LYS A 16 -7.29 2.27 -13.37
CA LYS A 16 -6.58 0.99 -13.30
C LYS A 16 -5.14 1.20 -12.78
N ILE A 17 -4.88 0.76 -11.55
CA ILE A 17 -3.54 0.80 -10.94
C ILE A 17 -2.79 -0.47 -11.31
N LYS A 18 -1.66 -0.32 -12.01
CA LYS A 18 -0.77 -1.44 -12.38
C LYS A 18 -0.16 -2.09 -11.12
N ALA A 19 0.23 -3.36 -11.25
CA ALA A 19 0.96 -4.02 -10.18
C ALA A 19 2.31 -3.33 -9.98
N SER A 20 2.67 -3.08 -8.72
CA SER A 20 3.95 -2.47 -8.35
C SER A 20 4.53 -3.19 -7.16
N LYS A 21 5.86 -3.30 -7.11
CA LYS A 21 6.57 -3.84 -5.95
C LYS A 21 6.72 -2.73 -4.93
N THR A 22 6.45 -3.02 -3.66
CA THR A 22 6.62 -2.07 -2.55
C THR A 22 7.39 -2.78 -1.47
N VAL A 23 8.38 -2.11 -0.89
CA VAL A 23 9.14 -2.63 0.25
C VAL A 23 8.29 -2.53 1.52
N GLY A 24 8.33 -3.57 2.35
CA GLY A 24 7.66 -3.60 3.64
C GLY A 24 8.68 -3.67 4.76
N PHE A 25 8.51 -2.85 5.79
CA PHE A 25 9.31 -2.95 7.00
C PHE A 25 8.68 -3.96 7.97
N LYS A 26 9.47 -4.94 8.41
CA LYS A 26 9.06 -5.88 9.46
C LYS A 26 9.82 -5.52 10.74
N PRO A 27 9.17 -4.84 11.71
CA PRO A 27 9.84 -4.51 12.96
C PRO A 27 10.14 -5.77 13.77
N ALA A 28 11.27 -5.74 14.49
CA ALA A 28 11.66 -6.79 15.42
C ALA A 28 10.65 -6.91 16.57
N PRO A 29 10.48 -8.10 17.17
CA PRO A 29 9.56 -8.30 18.30
C PRO A 29 9.82 -7.33 19.45
N THR A 30 11.08 -7.02 19.74
CA THR A 30 11.50 -6.07 20.78
C THR A 30 10.94 -4.66 20.56
N LEU A 31 10.98 -4.16 19.32
CA LEU A 31 10.42 -2.86 18.96
C LEU A 31 8.89 -2.87 19.02
N LYS A 32 8.24 -3.99 18.68
CA LYS A 32 6.78 -4.12 18.74
C LYS A 32 6.25 -4.15 20.17
N SER A 33 6.98 -4.78 21.09
CA SER A 33 6.56 -4.92 22.49
C SER A 33 6.91 -3.69 23.35
N SER A 34 7.77 -2.80 22.86
CA SER A 34 8.18 -1.56 23.55
C SER A 34 7.28 -0.36 23.25
N LEU A 35 6.30 -0.51 22.35
CA LEU A 35 5.33 0.51 21.94
C LEU A 35 3.96 0.17 22.53
#